data_AF-A0A5N7K139-F1
#
_entry.id   AF-A0A5N7K139-F1
#
_cell.length_a   1.000
_cell.length_b   1.000
_cell.length_c   1.000
_cell.angle_alpha   90.00
_cell.angle_beta   90.00
_cell.angle_gamma   90.00
#
_symmetry.space_group_name_H-M   'P 1'
#
loop_
_entity.id
_entity.type
_entity.pdbx_description
1 polymer ?
#
loop_
_entity_poly.entity_id
_entity_poly.type
_entity_poly.pdbx_seq_one_letter_code
_entity_poly.pdbx_strand_id
1 'polypeptide(L)'
;FTDFDIVPADLNGQAVLRLAMTPAKLAEIREYSIKQNLTTVRNRVNELGVAEPIVQRQGANRIVVELPGVQDTAEAKRILGKTANLEFRLAAEPGASRATSEEFEFREGNRPPALIERGLIITGDQVTDAKAGFDSQHGSPEVNIRLDGHGGELMSRATRSNVGRSMAVIFIEQRPVTT
;
A
#
# COMPACT_ATOMS: atom_id res chain seq x y z
N PHE A 1 20.51 -16.61 -4.14
CA PHE A 1 19.85 -15.61 -4.99
C PHE A 1 19.36 -16.31 -6.26
N THR A 2 18.22 -17.00 -6.19
CA THR A 2 17.62 -17.80 -7.31
C THR A 2 16.54 -17.03 -8.08
N ASP A 3 16.18 -15.86 -7.59
CA ASP A 3 15.07 -15.05 -8.11
C ASP A 3 15.49 -14.12 -9.26
N PHE A 4 16.80 -14.03 -9.51
CA PHE A 4 17.40 -13.16 -10.50
C PHE A 4 18.36 -13.91 -11.42
N ASP A 5 18.22 -13.67 -12.72
CA ASP A 5 19.25 -13.92 -13.71
C ASP A 5 20.31 -12.81 -13.58
N ILE A 6 21.54 -13.22 -13.29
CA ILE A 6 22.69 -12.32 -13.15
C ILE A 6 23.49 -12.39 -14.45
N VAL A 7 23.51 -11.29 -15.20
CA VAL A 7 24.26 -11.19 -16.44
C VAL A 7 25.36 -10.15 -16.28
N PRO A 8 26.64 -10.51 -16.40
CA PRO A 8 27.72 -9.52 -16.45
C PRO A 8 27.53 -8.62 -17.67
N ALA A 9 27.68 -7.33 -17.49
CA ALA A 9 27.57 -6.33 -18.54
C ALA A 9 28.67 -5.28 -18.38
N ASP A 10 28.99 -4.58 -19.46
CA ASP A 10 29.87 -3.41 -19.44
C ASP A 10 29.02 -2.17 -19.66
N LEU A 11 29.15 -1.20 -18.76
CA LEU A 11 28.52 0.11 -18.91
C LEU A 11 29.63 1.16 -18.89
N ASN A 12 29.92 1.74 -20.06
CA ASN A 12 30.95 2.78 -20.24
C ASN A 12 32.34 2.39 -19.72
N GLY A 13 32.77 1.14 -19.93
CA GLY A 13 34.08 0.64 -19.49
C GLY A 13 34.15 0.26 -18.01
N GLN A 14 33.02 0.27 -17.29
CA GLN A 14 32.90 -0.31 -15.97
C GLN A 14 32.16 -1.65 -16.03
N ALA A 15 32.76 -2.69 -15.44
CA ALA A 15 32.10 -3.97 -15.26
C ALA A 15 30.94 -3.82 -14.26
N VAL A 16 29.73 -4.08 -14.73
CA VAL A 16 28.50 -4.05 -13.95
C VAL A 16 27.81 -5.42 -13.99
N LEU A 17 26.96 -5.68 -12.99
CA LEU A 17 26.09 -6.86 -12.98
C LEU A 17 24.66 -6.40 -13.26
N ARG A 18 24.07 -6.94 -14.33
CA ARG A 18 22.66 -6.74 -14.64
C ARG A 18 21.85 -7.84 -13.96
N LEU A 19 21.00 -7.45 -13.03
CA LEU A 19 20.02 -8.32 -12.38
C LEU A 19 18.70 -8.22 -13.15
N ALA A 20 18.22 -9.33 -13.70
CA ALA A 20 16.90 -9.43 -14.29
C ALA A 20 16.08 -10.48 -13.52
N MET A 21 14.82 -10.19 -13.23
CA MET A 21 13.98 -11.13 -12.49
C MET A 21 13.59 -12.31 -13.40
N THR A 22 13.66 -13.54 -12.89
CA THR A 22 13.37 -14.72 -13.73
C THR A 22 11.90 -14.73 -14.19
N PRO A 23 11.58 -15.32 -15.36
CA PRO A 23 10.19 -15.44 -15.82
C PRO A 23 9.30 -16.18 -14.81
N ALA A 24 9.85 -17.17 -14.11
CA ALA A 24 9.15 -17.90 -13.06
C ALA A 24 8.81 -16.99 -11.86
N LYS A 25 9.77 -16.17 -11.40
CA LYS A 25 9.53 -15.24 -10.29
C LYS A 25 8.53 -14.15 -10.66
N LEU A 26 8.59 -13.65 -11.90
CA LEU A 26 7.61 -12.71 -12.44
C LEU A 26 6.19 -13.29 -12.50
N ALA A 27 6.05 -14.57 -12.83
CA ALA A 27 4.76 -15.26 -12.84
C ALA A 27 4.24 -15.48 -11.41
N GLU A 28 5.11 -15.88 -10.48
CA GLU A 28 4.79 -16.04 -9.05
C GLU A 28 4.30 -14.73 -8.44
N ILE A 29 5.03 -13.62 -8.65
CA ILE A 29 4.64 -12.30 -8.15
C ILE A 29 3.29 -11.90 -8.72
N ARG A 30 3.06 -12.08 -10.02
CA ARG A 30 1.75 -11.78 -10.64
C ARG A 30 0.63 -12.60 -10.01
N GLU A 31 0.83 -13.88 -9.81
CA GLU A 31 -0.19 -14.77 -9.23
C GLU A 31 -0.48 -14.40 -7.77
N TYR A 32 0.56 -14.11 -6.99
CA TYR A 32 0.43 -13.63 -5.62
C TYR A 32 -0.34 -12.29 -5.56
N SER A 33 0.04 -11.31 -6.38
CA SER A 33 -0.63 -10.01 -6.45
C SER A 33 -2.10 -10.13 -6.81
N ILE A 34 -2.47 -11.03 -7.74
CA ILE A 34 -3.88 -11.24 -8.11
C ILE A 34 -4.66 -11.87 -6.95
N LYS A 35 -4.08 -12.85 -6.26
CA LYS A 35 -4.74 -13.48 -5.10
C LYS A 35 -4.96 -12.49 -3.96
N GLN A 36 -3.96 -11.64 -3.67
CA GLN A 36 -4.09 -10.59 -2.66
C GLN A 36 -5.18 -9.59 -3.05
N ASN A 37 -5.15 -9.07 -4.29
CA ASN A 37 -6.17 -8.15 -4.79
C ASN A 37 -7.57 -8.76 -4.75
N LEU A 38 -7.72 -10.05 -5.07
CA LEU A 38 -9.00 -10.73 -5.00
C LEU A 38 -9.57 -10.75 -3.57
N THR A 39 -8.72 -11.03 -2.58
CA THR A 39 -9.10 -11.01 -1.16
C THR A 39 -9.49 -9.60 -0.72
N THR A 40 -8.70 -8.59 -1.06
CA THR A 40 -9.01 -7.19 -0.74
C THR A 40 -10.32 -6.73 -1.36
N VAL A 41 -10.56 -7.04 -2.64
CA VAL A 41 -11.81 -6.71 -3.32
C VAL A 41 -12.99 -7.42 -2.65
N ARG A 42 -12.87 -8.71 -2.32
CA ARG A 42 -13.93 -9.43 -1.57
C ARG A 42 -14.27 -8.76 -0.25
N ASN A 43 -13.26 -8.41 0.55
CA ASN A 43 -13.48 -7.75 1.84
C ASN A 43 -14.23 -6.42 1.68
N ARG A 44 -13.79 -5.59 0.72
CA ARG A 44 -14.45 -4.31 0.40
C ARG A 44 -15.87 -4.48 -0.10
N VAL A 45 -16.16 -5.53 -0.87
CA VAL A 45 -17.53 -5.78 -1.31
C VAL A 45 -18.41 -6.19 -0.13
N ASN A 46 -17.90 -6.97 0.82
CA ASN A 46 -18.65 -7.31 2.03
C ASN A 46 -18.98 -6.06 2.87
N GLU A 47 -18.10 -5.04 2.87
CA GLU A 47 -18.34 -3.76 3.54
C GLU A 47 -19.46 -2.93 2.89
N LEU A 48 -19.78 -3.17 1.60
CA LEU A 48 -20.90 -2.51 0.91
C LEU A 48 -22.27 -3.01 1.38
N GLY A 49 -22.33 -4.06 2.21
CA GLY A 49 -23.59 -4.63 2.71
C GLY A 49 -24.45 -5.30 1.64
N VAL A 50 -23.85 -5.68 0.52
CA VAL A 50 -24.53 -6.35 -0.61
C VAL A 50 -24.72 -7.83 -0.28
N ALA A 51 -25.93 -8.35 -0.52
CA ALA A 51 -26.18 -9.78 -0.39
C ALA A 51 -25.57 -10.53 -1.60
N GLU A 52 -24.66 -11.46 -1.33
CA GLU A 52 -24.11 -12.41 -2.32
C GLU A 52 -23.34 -11.79 -3.51
N PRO A 53 -22.25 -11.05 -3.25
CA PRO A 53 -21.40 -10.55 -4.32
C PRO A 53 -20.59 -11.66 -5.01
N ILE A 54 -20.43 -11.56 -6.33
CA ILE A 54 -19.54 -12.44 -7.09
C ILE A 54 -18.24 -11.68 -7.38
N VAL A 55 -17.14 -12.20 -6.83
CA VAL A 55 -15.78 -11.67 -7.10
C VAL A 55 -14.92 -12.80 -7.65
N GLN A 56 -14.58 -12.67 -8.93
CA GLN A 56 -13.85 -13.69 -9.67
C GLN A 56 -12.74 -13.09 -10.54
N ARG A 57 -11.68 -13.86 -10.75
CA ARG A 57 -10.62 -13.52 -11.70
C ARG A 57 -11.14 -13.74 -13.12
N GLN A 58 -10.94 -12.77 -14.00
CA GLN A 58 -11.21 -12.88 -15.43
C GLN A 58 -9.90 -12.86 -16.22
N GLY A 59 -9.56 -14.00 -16.81
CA GLY A 59 -8.31 -14.17 -17.56
C GLY A 59 -7.07 -13.96 -16.71
N ALA A 60 -6.00 -13.49 -17.33
CA ALA A 60 -4.71 -13.40 -16.66
C ALA A 60 -4.56 -12.19 -15.72
N ASN A 61 -5.29 -11.08 -15.94
CA ASN A 61 -4.97 -9.78 -15.34
C ASN A 61 -6.17 -9.00 -14.77
N ARG A 62 -7.40 -9.52 -14.84
CA ARG A 62 -8.60 -8.76 -14.48
C ARG A 62 -9.37 -9.44 -13.35
N ILE A 63 -10.10 -8.64 -12.59
CA ILE A 63 -11.05 -9.10 -11.58
C ILE A 63 -12.41 -8.55 -11.98
N VAL A 64 -13.41 -9.43 -12.10
CA VAL A 64 -14.81 -9.09 -12.34
C VAL A 64 -15.53 -9.11 -11.00
N VAL A 65 -16.27 -8.03 -10.76
CA VAL A 65 -17.07 -7.84 -9.54
C VAL A 65 -18.51 -7.62 -9.97
N GLU A 66 -19.41 -8.46 -9.47
CA GLU A 66 -20.86 -8.34 -9.69
C GLU A 66 -21.53 -8.08 -8.34
N LEU A 67 -22.29 -6.99 -8.27
CA LEU A 67 -22.92 -6.47 -7.05
C LEU A 67 -24.45 -6.43 -7.24
N PRO A 68 -25.17 -7.55 -7.05
CA PRO A 68 -26.62 -7.57 -7.19
C PRO A 68 -27.27 -6.69 -6.11
N GLY A 69 -28.13 -5.76 -6.52
CA GLY A 69 -28.88 -4.92 -5.56
C GLY A 69 -28.10 -3.73 -4.98
N VAL A 70 -26.92 -3.39 -5.51
CA VAL A 70 -26.23 -2.15 -5.11
C VAL A 70 -27.00 -0.92 -5.60
N GLN A 71 -27.40 -0.04 -4.66
CA GLN A 71 -28.17 1.16 -4.98
C GLN A 71 -27.28 2.31 -5.48
N ASP A 72 -26.09 2.45 -4.90
CA ASP A 72 -25.12 3.48 -5.28
C ASP A 72 -23.88 2.85 -5.92
N THR A 73 -23.89 2.79 -7.25
CA THR A 73 -22.76 2.29 -8.05
C THR A 73 -21.54 3.22 -8.00
N ALA A 74 -21.72 4.51 -7.73
CA ALA A 74 -20.62 5.47 -7.63
C ALA A 74 -19.86 5.29 -6.31
N GLU A 75 -20.58 5.09 -5.21
CA GLU A 75 -20.03 4.70 -3.90
C GLU A 75 -19.25 3.38 -4.01
N ALA A 76 -19.88 2.35 -4.60
CA ALA A 76 -19.24 1.06 -4.79
C ALA A 76 -17.98 1.15 -5.65
N LYS A 77 -18.03 1.88 -6.78
CA LYS A 77 -16.86 2.12 -7.63
C LYS A 77 -15.74 2.84 -6.88
N ARG A 78 -16.08 3.77 -5.99
CA ARG A 78 -15.09 4.50 -5.19
C ARG A 78 -14.45 3.61 -4.13
N ILE A 79 -15.24 2.81 -3.41
CA ILE A 79 -14.72 1.89 -2.39
C ILE A 79 -13.86 0.80 -3.03
N LEU A 80 -14.32 0.21 -4.13
CA LEU A 80 -13.58 -0.83 -4.85
C LEU A 80 -12.36 -0.29 -5.60
N GLY A 81 -12.48 0.90 -6.17
CA GLY A 81 -11.41 1.57 -6.94
C GLY A 81 -10.42 2.38 -6.11
N LYS A 82 -10.66 2.56 -4.80
CA LYS A 82 -9.68 3.19 -3.89
C LYS A 82 -8.46 2.26 -3.76
N THR A 83 -7.41 2.47 -4.53
CA THR A 83 -6.13 1.81 -4.26
C THR A 83 -5.64 2.19 -2.86
N ALA A 84 -4.88 1.29 -2.22
CA ALA A 84 -4.15 1.54 -0.99
C ALA A 84 -3.07 2.62 -1.21
N ASN A 85 -3.50 3.87 -1.33
CA ASN A 85 -2.63 5.02 -1.54
C ASN A 85 -1.96 5.47 -0.25
N LEU A 86 -2.03 4.68 0.82
CA LEU A 86 -1.46 5.01 2.11
C LEU A 86 -0.35 4.03 2.42
N GLU A 87 0.78 4.58 2.85
CA GLU A 87 1.89 3.80 3.37
C GLU A 87 2.28 4.32 4.74
N PHE A 88 2.47 3.39 5.67
CA PHE A 88 2.89 3.69 7.02
C PHE A 88 4.35 3.25 7.14
N ARG A 89 5.23 4.21 7.41
CA ARG A 89 6.67 4.00 7.47
C ARG A 89 7.26 4.72 8.68
N LEU A 90 8.39 4.25 9.19
CA LEU A 90 9.10 4.95 10.26
C LEU A 90 9.90 6.12 9.69
N ALA A 91 10.01 7.20 10.47
CA ALA A 91 11.00 8.23 10.20
C ALA A 91 12.40 7.62 10.29
N ALA A 92 13.25 8.01 9.36
CA ALA A 92 14.63 7.56 9.32
C ALA A 92 15.41 8.15 10.49
N GLU A 93 16.35 7.37 11.02
CA GLU A 93 17.25 7.85 12.06
C GLU A 93 18.26 8.89 11.51
N PRO A 94 18.79 9.77 12.37
CA PRO A 94 19.85 10.69 11.97
C PRO A 94 21.05 9.94 11.37
N GLY A 95 21.46 10.34 10.16
CA GLY A 95 22.57 9.67 9.46
C GLY A 95 22.19 8.40 8.70
N ALA A 96 20.89 8.07 8.59
CA ALA A 96 20.43 6.97 7.77
C ALA A 96 20.94 7.05 6.32
N SER A 97 21.29 5.88 5.76
CA SER A 97 21.77 5.78 4.39
C SER A 97 20.71 6.17 3.38
N ARG A 98 21.09 6.93 2.34
CA ARG A 98 20.21 7.26 1.20
C ARG A 98 19.72 6.03 0.44
N ALA A 99 20.36 4.88 0.62
CA ALA A 99 19.91 3.60 0.06
C ALA A 99 18.67 3.05 0.79
N THR A 100 18.52 3.35 2.08
CA THR A 100 17.46 2.83 2.95
C THR A 100 16.42 3.88 3.35
N SER A 101 16.64 5.14 2.98
CA SER A 101 15.73 6.24 3.25
C SER A 101 15.34 7.00 1.98
N GLU A 102 14.25 7.75 2.09
CA GLU A 102 13.67 8.57 1.04
C GLU A 102 13.08 9.83 1.66
N GLU A 103 13.19 10.94 0.95
CA GLU A 103 12.76 12.25 1.43
C GLU A 103 11.38 12.59 0.86
N PHE A 104 10.47 13.02 1.73
CA PHE A 104 9.11 13.38 1.37
C PHE A 104 8.77 14.80 1.83
N GLU A 105 8.19 15.58 0.92
CA GLU A 105 7.72 16.93 1.23
C GLU A 105 6.31 16.89 1.85
N PHE A 106 6.07 17.78 2.81
CA PHE A 106 4.72 17.99 3.33
C PHE A 106 3.90 18.83 2.36
N ARG A 107 2.63 18.44 2.16
CA ARG A 107 1.70 19.12 1.23
C ARG A 107 1.58 20.64 1.45
N GLU A 108 1.63 21.09 2.70
CA GLU A 108 1.44 22.49 3.07
C GLU A 108 2.72 23.33 2.91
N GLY A 109 3.87 22.74 2.58
CA GLY A 109 5.14 23.45 2.36
C GLY A 109 5.75 24.16 3.58
N ASN A 110 5.04 24.21 4.70
CA ASN A 110 5.44 24.93 5.91
C ASN A 110 6.36 24.13 6.85
N ARG A 111 6.73 22.91 6.47
CA ARG A 111 7.62 22.03 7.25
C ARG A 111 8.77 21.56 6.38
N PRO A 112 9.98 21.41 6.95
CA PRO A 112 11.08 20.82 6.22
C PRO A 112 10.69 19.40 5.76
N PRO A 113 11.26 18.91 4.65
CA PRO A 113 11.01 17.54 4.20
C PRO A 113 11.36 16.53 5.29
N ALA A 114 10.60 15.44 5.33
CA ALA A 114 10.84 14.35 6.27
C ALA A 114 11.66 13.26 5.59
N LEU A 115 12.72 12.81 6.26
CA LEU A 115 13.49 11.64 5.85
C LEU A 115 12.81 10.39 6.42
N ILE A 116 12.33 9.51 5.55
CA ILE A 116 11.53 8.35 5.91
C ILE A 116 12.24 7.08 5.48
N GLU A 117 12.14 6.01 6.26
CA GLU A 117 12.67 4.71 5.85
C GLU A 117 11.90 4.15 4.65
N ARG A 118 12.59 3.39 3.78
CA ARG A 118 11.93 2.67 2.68
C ARG A 118 11.12 1.46 3.15
N GLY A 119 11.33 1.01 4.39
CA GLY A 119 10.61 -0.11 4.98
C GLY A 119 9.13 0.21 5.20
N LEU A 120 8.25 -0.62 4.63
CA LEU A 120 6.81 -0.55 4.84
C LEU A 120 6.43 -1.28 6.14
N ILE A 121 5.67 -0.62 7.01
CA ILE A 121 5.04 -1.25 8.16
C ILE A 121 3.74 -1.92 7.70
N ILE A 122 2.83 -1.10 7.17
CA ILE A 122 1.57 -1.50 6.57
C ILE A 122 1.22 -0.56 5.42
N THR A 123 0.29 -0.98 4.59
CA THR A 123 -0.30 -0.20 3.52
C THR A 123 -1.80 -0.07 3.72
N GLY A 124 -2.43 0.83 2.96
CA GLY A 124 -3.86 1.11 3.04
C GLY A 124 -4.80 -0.06 2.68
N ASP A 125 -4.27 -1.19 2.22
CA ASP A 125 -5.03 -2.43 1.99
C ASP A 125 -5.36 -3.15 3.29
N GLN A 126 -4.58 -2.91 4.35
CA GLN A 126 -4.79 -3.43 5.69
C GLN A 126 -5.70 -2.51 6.54
N VAL A 127 -6.27 -1.46 5.94
CA VAL A 127 -7.21 -0.53 6.57
C VAL A 127 -8.64 -0.93 6.21
N THR A 128 -9.44 -1.27 7.22
CA THR A 128 -10.86 -1.67 7.06
C THR A 128 -11.83 -0.50 7.22
N ASP A 129 -11.45 0.55 7.94
CA ASP A 129 -12.29 1.73 8.13
C ASP A 129 -11.42 2.96 8.37
N ALA A 130 -11.88 4.12 7.88
CA ALA A 130 -11.21 5.39 8.09
C ALA A 130 -12.24 6.52 8.18
N LYS A 131 -12.32 7.17 9.35
CA LYS A 131 -13.32 8.20 9.65
C LYS A 131 -12.66 9.48 10.09
N ALA A 132 -12.97 10.57 9.40
CA ALA A 132 -12.63 11.91 9.86
C ALA A 132 -13.44 12.22 11.13
N GLY A 133 -12.78 12.86 12.08
CA GLY A 133 -13.37 13.26 13.35
C GLY A 133 -12.69 14.51 13.89
N PHE A 134 -13.04 14.85 15.11
CA PHE A 134 -12.38 15.88 15.88
C PHE A 134 -11.99 15.29 17.22
N ASP A 135 -10.77 15.56 17.65
CA ASP A 135 -10.33 15.19 18.99
C ASP A 135 -11.28 15.83 20.02
N SER A 136 -11.86 15.00 20.88
CA SER A 136 -12.77 15.40 21.95
C SER A 136 -12.16 16.35 22.99
N GLN A 137 -10.82 16.39 23.10
CA GLN A 137 -10.14 17.26 24.07
C GLN A 137 -9.74 18.61 23.47
N HIS A 138 -9.14 18.62 22.27
CA HIS A 138 -8.58 19.84 21.68
C HIS A 138 -9.35 20.39 20.48
N GLY A 139 -10.38 19.67 19.99
CA GLY A 139 -11.16 20.07 18.82
C GLY A 139 -10.37 20.09 17.51
N SER A 140 -9.16 19.52 17.50
CA SER A 140 -8.34 19.40 16.29
C SER A 140 -8.90 18.32 15.35
N PRO A 141 -8.91 18.53 14.03
CA PRO A 141 -9.29 17.49 13.08
C PRO A 141 -8.37 16.27 13.20
N GLU A 142 -8.96 15.07 13.16
CA GLU A 142 -8.23 13.80 13.16
C GLU A 142 -8.84 12.80 12.18
N VAL A 143 -8.08 11.73 11.90
CA VAL A 143 -8.56 10.59 11.12
C VAL A 143 -8.39 9.32 11.97
N ASN A 144 -9.52 8.72 12.34
CA ASN A 144 -9.57 7.46 13.05
C ASN A 144 -9.46 6.32 12.04
N ILE A 145 -8.43 5.49 12.17
CA ILE A 145 -8.15 4.37 11.25
C ILE A 145 -8.34 3.05 11.99
N ARG A 146 -9.09 2.14 11.39
CA ARG A 146 -9.23 0.76 11.85
C ARG A 146 -8.47 -0.16 10.90
N LEU A 147 -7.62 -1.01 11.46
CA LEU A 147 -6.88 -2.02 10.73
C LEU A 147 -7.58 -3.38 10.81
N ASP A 148 -7.33 -4.25 9.83
CA ASP A 148 -7.67 -5.67 9.96
C ASP A 148 -6.74 -6.39 10.94
N GLY A 149 -6.98 -7.68 11.17
CA GLY A 149 -6.18 -8.48 12.10
C GLY A 149 -4.71 -8.59 11.72
N HIS A 150 -4.40 -8.68 10.42
CA HIS A 150 -3.02 -8.82 9.95
C HIS A 150 -2.27 -7.48 10.05
N GLY A 151 -2.88 -6.39 9.57
CA GLY A 151 -2.37 -5.04 9.71
C GLY A 151 -2.17 -4.62 11.16
N GLY A 152 -3.09 -4.99 12.05
CA GLY A 152 -2.98 -4.76 13.48
C GLY A 152 -1.76 -5.47 14.10
N GLU A 153 -1.49 -6.72 13.71
CA GLU A 153 -0.31 -7.46 14.19
C GLU A 153 1.00 -6.82 13.69
N LEU A 154 1.08 -6.48 12.40
CA LEU A 154 2.24 -5.83 11.81
C LEU A 154 2.52 -4.47 12.47
N MET A 155 1.48 -3.66 12.65
CA MET A 155 1.57 -2.36 13.32
C MET A 155 2.00 -2.52 14.78
N SER A 156 1.43 -3.49 15.51
CA SER A 156 1.80 -3.77 16.91
C SER A 156 3.27 -4.17 17.03
N ARG A 157 3.74 -5.05 16.14
CA ARG A 157 5.13 -5.50 16.10
C ARG A 157 6.08 -4.35 15.79
N ALA A 158 5.77 -3.54 14.78
CA ALA A 158 6.59 -2.41 14.37
C ALA A 158 6.65 -1.31 15.45
N THR A 159 5.52 -0.99 16.09
CA THR A 159 5.49 0.06 17.11
C THR A 159 6.12 -0.37 18.43
N ARG A 160 6.04 -1.65 18.81
CA ARG A 160 6.60 -2.18 20.07
C ARG A 160 8.08 -1.85 20.28
N SER A 161 8.91 -1.95 19.24
CA SER A 161 10.35 -1.67 19.32
C SER A 161 10.73 -0.24 18.93
N ASN A 162 9.76 0.60 18.55
CA ASN A 162 10.00 1.92 17.97
C ASN A 162 9.23 3.03 18.71
N VAL A 163 8.93 2.82 20.00
CA VAL A 163 8.29 3.84 20.84
C VAL A 163 9.17 5.08 20.92
N GLY A 164 8.57 6.26 20.70
CA GLY A 164 9.27 7.54 20.66
C GLY A 164 9.84 7.93 19.29
N ARG A 165 9.83 7.00 18.31
CA ARG A 165 10.17 7.32 16.92
C ARG A 165 8.95 7.85 16.18
N SER A 166 9.15 8.87 15.36
CA SER A 166 8.08 9.39 14.50
C SER A 166 7.70 8.36 13.43
N MET A 167 6.40 8.26 13.16
CA MET A 167 5.85 7.49 12.06
C MET A 167 5.27 8.44 11.02
N ALA A 168 5.53 8.17 9.75
CA ALA A 168 4.96 8.90 8.64
C ALA A 168 3.81 8.11 8.03
N VAL A 169 2.76 8.85 7.67
CA VAL A 169 1.68 8.38 6.81
C VAL A 169 1.84 9.09 5.48
N ILE A 170 2.17 8.33 4.44
CA ILE A 170 2.46 8.86 3.10
C ILE A 170 1.24 8.60 2.23
N PHE A 171 0.74 9.65 1.58
CA PHE A 171 -0.28 9.54 0.55
C PHE A 171 0.36 9.47 -0.84
N ILE A 172 0.17 8.35 -1.54
CA ILE A 172 0.69 8.08 -2.88
C ILE A 172 -0.44 8.23 -3.89
N GLU A 173 -0.37 9.27 -4.72
CA GLU A 173 -1.31 9.44 -5.82
C GLU A 173 -0.89 8.56 -7.01
N GLN A 174 -1.54 7.41 -7.18
CA GLN A 174 -1.43 6.65 -8.43
C GLN A 174 -2.49 7.16 -9.41
N ARG A 175 -2.04 7.82 -10.49
CA ARG A 175 -2.93 8.22 -11.59
C ARG A 175 -3.15 7.02 -12.51
N PRO A 176 -4.36 6.42 -12.55
CA PRO A 176 -4.63 5.34 -13.48
C PRO A 176 -4.53 5.89 -14.90
N VAL A 177 -3.69 5.27 -15.73
CA VAL A 177 -3.69 5.52 -17.17
C VAL A 177 -4.92 4.82 -17.73
N THR A 178 -6.02 5.57 -17.88
CA THR A 178 -7.21 5.07 -18.58
C THR A 178 -6.87 5.01 -20.07
N THR A 179 -6.83 3.79 -20.63
CA THR A 179 -6.85 3.55 -22.08
C THR A 179 -8.26 3.20 -22.50
#